data_AF-A0A6N0JG23-F1
#
_entry.id   AF-A0A6N0JG23-F1
#
_cell.length_a   1.000
_cell.length_b   1.000
_cell.length_c   1.000
_cell.angle_alpha   90.00
_cell.angle_beta   90.00
_cell.angle_gamma   90.00
#
_symmetry.space_group_name_H-M   'P 1'
#
loop_
_entity.id
_entity.type
_entity.pdbx_description
1 polymer ?
#
loop_
_entity_poly.entity_id
_entity_poly.type
_entity_poly.pdbx_seq_one_letter_code
_entity_poly.pdbx_strand_id
1 'polypeptide(L)'
;MHSPAISMAFSLFVLCFITCTISGIVLFFFKSKQINAALKHPYLQHRTFAQYPLPVRAAITLDYFFRLMFPGTRFWLIGNANDLLPHVDPKKIPLALKWPIVGFWGSCWLGLIAMVALWVMLYLGA
;
A
#
# COMPACT_ATOMS: atom_id res chain seq x y z
N MET A 1 -24.23 -9.76 23.25
CA MET A 1 -23.08 -10.36 22.54
C MET A 1 -22.02 -9.28 22.38
N HIS A 2 -21.12 -9.15 23.36
CA HIS A 2 -19.94 -8.27 23.27
C HIS A 2 -18.71 -9.14 23.44
N SER A 3 -18.36 -9.88 22.39
CA SER A 3 -17.10 -10.60 22.36
C SER A 3 -15.98 -9.57 22.19
N PRO A 4 -14.99 -9.51 23.10
CA PRO A 4 -13.90 -8.55 23.00
C PRO A 4 -13.12 -8.69 21.67
N ALA A 5 -13.11 -9.89 21.09
CA ALA A 5 -12.52 -10.17 19.78
C ALA A 5 -13.20 -9.39 18.65
N ILE A 6 -14.53 -9.33 18.61
CA ILE A 6 -15.28 -8.55 17.60
C ILE A 6 -14.99 -7.07 17.74
N SER A 7 -14.98 -6.55 18.98
CA SER A 7 -14.67 -5.14 19.22
C SER A 7 -13.24 -4.79 18.80
N MET A 8 -12.28 -5.67 19.05
CA MET A 8 -10.89 -5.47 18.59
C MET A 8 -10.78 -5.53 17.07
N ALA A 9 -11.42 -6.50 16.41
CA ALA A 9 -11.41 -6.64 14.95
C ALA A 9 -12.04 -5.40 14.28
N PHE A 10 -13.15 -4.91 14.82
CA PHE A 10 -13.79 -3.69 14.33
C PHE A 10 -12.93 -2.44 14.54
N SER A 11 -12.35 -2.25 15.73
CA SER A 11 -11.43 -1.12 15.98
C SER A 11 -10.20 -1.17 15.08
N LEU A 12 -9.64 -2.36 14.85
CA LEU A 12 -8.52 -2.55 13.93
C LEU A 12 -8.91 -2.20 12.50
N PHE A 13 -10.09 -2.63 12.05
CA PHE A 13 -10.62 -2.29 10.73
C PHE A 13 -10.80 -0.77 10.56
N VAL A 14 -11.39 -0.09 11.54
CA VAL A 14 -11.55 1.38 11.53
C VAL A 14 -10.19 2.08 11.52
N LEU A 15 -9.24 1.63 12.33
CA LEU A 15 -7.88 2.17 12.35
C LEU A 15 -7.18 2.00 11.00
N CYS A 16 -7.31 0.83 10.38
CA CYS A 16 -6.79 0.57 9.04
C CYS A 16 -7.44 1.48 7.99
N PHE A 17 -8.75 1.71 8.08
CA PHE A 17 -9.46 2.61 7.17
C PHE A 17 -8.99 4.07 7.29
N ILE A 18 -8.83 4.57 8.52
CA ILE A 18 -8.37 5.94 8.78
C ILE A 18 -6.93 6.10 8.30
N THR A 19 -6.04 5.16 8.64
CA THR A 19 -4.63 5.21 8.25
C THR A 19 -4.45 5.09 6.74
N CYS A 20 -5.24 4.25 6.07
CA CYS A 20 -5.29 4.14 4.61
C CYS A 20 -5.73 5.47 3.99
N THR A 21 -6.80 6.07 4.50
CA THR A 21 -7.32 7.36 3.98
C THR A 21 -6.31 8.49 4.13
N ILE A 22 -5.72 8.66 5.31
CA ILE A 22 -4.71 9.71 5.57
C ILE A 22 -3.47 9.48 4.70
N SER A 23 -2.95 8.25 4.66
CA SER A 23 -1.77 7.92 3.87
C SER A 23 -2.03 8.09 2.37
N GLY A 24 -3.22 7.73 1.90
CA GLY A 24 -3.64 7.92 0.51
C GLY A 24 -3.68 9.41 0.13
N ILE A 25 -4.29 10.26 0.96
CA ILE A 25 -4.31 11.71 0.73
C ILE A 25 -2.89 12.25 0.65
N VAL A 26 -2.03 11.89 1.62
CA VAL A 26 -0.62 12.34 1.63
C VAL A 26 0.14 11.82 0.40
N LEU A 27 -0.06 10.57 0.03
CA LEU A 27 0.60 9.94 -1.10
C LEU A 27 0.21 10.60 -2.42
N PHE A 28 -1.09 10.76 -2.68
CA PHE A 28 -1.58 11.24 -3.98
C PHE A 28 -1.46 12.76 -4.14
N PHE A 29 -1.76 13.54 -3.09
CA PHE A 29 -1.79 15.01 -3.19
C PHE A 29 -0.45 15.66 -2.82
N PHE A 30 0.23 15.21 -1.77
CA PHE A 30 1.41 15.91 -1.24
C PHE A 30 2.74 15.34 -1.73
N LYS A 31 2.87 14.01 -1.75
CA LYS A 31 4.16 13.33 -1.96
C LYS A 31 4.31 12.63 -3.30
N SER A 32 3.27 12.58 -4.13
CA SER A 32 3.26 11.87 -5.42
C SER A 32 4.41 12.29 -6.34
N LYS A 33 4.68 13.59 -6.48
CA LYS A 33 5.81 14.09 -7.29
C LYS A 33 7.17 13.64 -6.77
N GLN A 34 7.40 13.73 -5.46
CA GLN A 34 8.68 13.37 -4.84
C GLN A 34 8.93 11.86 -4.90
N ILE A 35 7.90 11.06 -4.62
CA ILE A 35 7.95 9.59 -4.71
C ILE A 35 8.26 9.16 -6.14
N ASN A 36 7.54 9.70 -7.12
CA ASN A 36 7.76 9.38 -8.53
C ASN A 36 9.12 9.82 -9.05
N ALA A 37 9.66 10.94 -8.56
CA ALA A 37 11.02 11.39 -8.91
C ALA A 37 12.12 10.50 -8.29
N ALA A 38 11.88 9.93 -7.10
CA ALA A 38 12.81 9.07 -6.40
C ALA A 38 12.80 7.62 -6.93
N LEU A 39 11.61 7.06 -7.19
CA LEU A 39 11.44 5.67 -7.61
C LEU A 39 11.43 5.49 -9.14
N LYS A 40 11.07 6.53 -9.91
CA LYS A 40 11.10 6.57 -11.39
C LYS A 40 10.54 5.30 -12.05
N HIS A 41 9.24 5.04 -11.88
CA HIS A 41 8.60 3.90 -12.54
C HIS A 41 8.75 3.98 -14.08
N PRO A 42 9.01 2.85 -14.78
CA PRO A 42 9.11 2.84 -16.25
C PRO A 42 7.89 3.45 -16.95
N TYR A 43 6.68 3.21 -16.45
CA TYR A 43 5.44 3.81 -16.97
C TYR A 43 5.42 5.35 -16.95
N LEU A 44 6.23 5.99 -16.11
CA LEU A 44 6.34 7.45 -16.07
C LEU A 44 7.14 8.03 -17.24
N GLN A 45 7.84 7.20 -18.02
CA GLN A 45 8.55 7.63 -19.23
C GLN A 45 7.59 7.99 -20.37
N HIS A 46 6.43 7.32 -20.42
CA HIS A 46 5.43 7.53 -21.49
C HIS A 46 4.36 8.55 -21.11
N ARG A 47 3.98 8.65 -19.84
CA ARG A 47 2.98 9.60 -19.34
C ARG A 47 3.32 10.07 -17.94
N THR A 48 2.92 11.30 -17.64
CA THR A 48 3.00 11.80 -16.28
C THR A 48 2.01 11.07 -15.38
N PHE A 49 2.37 10.89 -14.09
CA PHE A 49 1.52 10.21 -13.10
C PHE A 49 0.08 10.75 -13.05
N ALA A 50 -0.09 12.06 -13.23
CA ALA A 50 -1.38 12.75 -13.21
C ALA A 50 -2.25 12.48 -14.47
N GLN A 51 -1.70 11.90 -15.54
CA GLN A 51 -2.45 11.53 -16.75
C GLN A 51 -2.95 10.08 -16.72
N TYR A 52 -2.50 9.28 -15.76
CA TYR A 52 -3.00 7.92 -15.56
C TYR A 52 -4.31 7.93 -14.77
N PRO A 53 -5.24 7.00 -15.02
CA PRO A 53 -6.43 6.82 -14.20
C PRO A 53 -6.05 6.29 -12.82
N LEU A 54 -6.92 6.51 -11.82
CA LEU A 54 -6.66 6.14 -10.42
C LEU A 54 -6.20 4.67 -10.22
N PRO A 55 -6.79 3.66 -10.89
CA PRO A 55 -6.36 2.27 -10.73
C PRO A 55 -4.91 2.04 -11.16
N VAL A 56 -4.46 2.69 -12.24
CA VAL A 56 -3.08 2.55 -12.74
C VAL A 56 -2.10 3.26 -11.80
N ARG A 57 -2.50 4.42 -11.25
CA ARG A 57 -1.68 5.10 -10.23
C ARG A 57 -1.53 4.24 -8.97
N ALA A 58 -2.60 3.55 -8.57
CA ALA A 58 -2.54 2.60 -7.47
C ALA A 58 -1.63 1.41 -7.81
N ALA A 59 -1.72 0.83 -9.01
CA ALA A 59 -0.82 -0.24 -9.44
C ALA A 59 0.67 0.18 -9.36
N ILE A 60 0.99 1.37 -9.85
CA ILE A 60 2.36 1.92 -9.75
C ILE A 60 2.82 2.05 -8.29
N THR A 61 1.94 2.52 -7.39
CA THR A 61 2.31 2.68 -5.98
C THR A 61 2.37 1.35 -5.24
N LEU A 62 1.63 0.34 -5.70
CA LEU A 62 1.72 -1.03 -5.24
C LEU A 62 3.05 -1.66 -5.63
N ASP A 63 3.50 -1.44 -6.88
CA ASP A 63 4.82 -1.91 -7.33
C ASP A 63 5.94 -1.28 -6.50
N TYR A 64 5.82 0.02 -6.17
CA TYR A 64 6.72 0.67 -5.21
C TYR A 64 6.67 0.02 -3.82
N PHE A 65 5.48 -0.30 -3.32
CA PHE A 65 5.32 -0.97 -2.02
C PHE A 65 6.02 -2.32 -2.00
N PHE A 66 5.81 -3.15 -3.02
CA PHE A 66 6.46 -4.45 -3.14
C PHE A 66 7.98 -4.34 -3.19
N ARG A 67 8.52 -3.38 -3.97
CA ARG A 67 9.96 -3.13 -4.01
C ARG A 67 10.52 -2.68 -2.66
N LEU A 68 9.78 -1.86 -1.91
CA LEU A 68 10.23 -1.34 -0.62
C LEU A 68 10.16 -2.36 0.52
N MET A 69 9.10 -3.16 0.57
CA MET A 69 8.87 -4.14 1.64
C MET A 69 9.56 -5.48 1.38
N PHE A 70 9.66 -5.89 0.12
CA PHE A 70 10.12 -7.22 -0.28
C PHE A 70 11.16 -7.16 -1.40
N PRO A 71 12.28 -6.43 -1.25
CA PRO A 71 13.21 -6.15 -2.35
C PRO A 71 13.94 -7.36 -2.93
N GLY A 72 14.02 -8.46 -2.20
CA GLY A 72 14.69 -9.70 -2.63
C GLY A 72 13.74 -10.80 -3.09
N THR A 73 12.43 -10.57 -3.01
CA THR A 73 11.44 -11.64 -3.22
C THR A 73 11.01 -11.67 -4.67
N ARG A 74 11.22 -12.80 -5.36
CA ARG A 74 10.81 -12.98 -6.78
C ARG A 74 9.48 -13.70 -6.95
N PHE A 75 8.64 -13.69 -5.92
CA PHE A 75 7.41 -14.48 -5.92
C PHE A 75 6.22 -13.68 -6.50
N TRP A 76 5.60 -14.21 -7.54
CA TRP A 76 4.34 -13.69 -8.13
C TRP A 76 4.39 -12.19 -8.50
N LEU A 77 3.37 -11.39 -8.18
CA LEU A 77 3.33 -9.94 -8.46
C LEU A 77 4.53 -9.17 -7.86
N ILE A 78 5.08 -9.61 -6.73
CA ILE A 78 6.22 -8.98 -6.07
C ILE A 78 7.48 -9.12 -6.95
N GLY A 79 7.66 -10.27 -7.60
CA GLY A 79 8.76 -10.50 -8.53
C GLY A 79 8.72 -9.57 -9.73
N ASN A 80 7.55 -9.43 -10.36
CA ASN A 80 7.35 -8.50 -11.47
C ASN A 80 7.65 -7.05 -11.07
N ALA A 81 7.17 -6.60 -9.91
CA ALA A 81 7.47 -5.26 -9.39
C ALA A 81 8.97 -5.04 -9.13
N ASN A 82 9.66 -6.06 -8.60
CA ASN A 82 11.10 -6.02 -8.35
C ASN A 82 11.93 -6.00 -9.64
N ASP A 83 11.48 -6.71 -10.68
CA ASP A 83 12.10 -6.74 -11.99
C ASP A 83 11.80 -5.48 -12.81
N LEU A 84 10.68 -4.78 -12.53
CA LEU A 84 10.34 -3.46 -13.09
C LEU A 84 11.11 -2.31 -12.43
N LEU A 85 11.49 -2.46 -11.17
CA LEU A 85 12.19 -1.44 -10.37
C LEU A 85 13.60 -1.88 -9.90
N PRO A 86 14.43 -2.53 -10.73
CA PRO A 86 15.72 -3.06 -10.30
C PRO A 86 16.71 -1.94 -9.99
N HIS A 87 16.53 -0.77 -10.62
CA HIS A 87 17.32 0.45 -10.41
C HIS A 87 17.04 1.14 -9.07
N VAL A 88 15.92 0.83 -8.43
CA VAL A 88 15.58 1.41 -7.14
C VAL A 88 16.28 0.62 -6.04
N ASP A 89 17.17 1.29 -5.30
CA ASP A 89 17.72 0.76 -4.05
C ASP A 89 16.84 1.21 -2.87
N PRO A 90 16.06 0.30 -2.25
CA PRO A 90 15.18 0.63 -1.14
C PRO A 90 15.94 1.23 0.04
N LYS A 91 17.21 0.86 0.25
CA LYS A 91 18.00 1.34 1.40
C LYS A 91 18.32 2.83 1.29
N LYS A 92 18.41 3.37 0.07
CA LYS A 92 18.71 4.78 -0.21
C LYS A 92 17.48 5.68 -0.18
N ILE A 93 16.28 5.13 -0.20
CA ILE A 93 15.05 5.92 -0.18
C ILE A 93 14.79 6.44 1.25
N PRO A 94 14.60 7.76 1.44
CA PRO A 94 14.32 8.33 2.75
C PRO A 94 12.98 7.82 3.31
N LEU A 95 12.93 7.58 4.61
CA LEU A 95 11.74 7.10 5.32
C LEU A 95 10.52 8.00 5.10
N ALA A 96 10.74 9.31 4.95
CA ALA A 96 9.71 10.31 4.63
C ALA A 96 8.92 10.01 3.34
N LEU A 97 9.51 9.29 2.38
CA LEU A 97 8.85 8.87 1.14
C LEU A 97 8.29 7.46 1.22
N LYS A 98 8.84 6.61 2.11
CA LYS A 98 8.37 5.24 2.32
C LYS A 98 7.08 5.18 3.13
N TRP A 99 6.98 5.94 4.22
CA TRP A 99 5.84 5.85 5.14
C TRP A 99 4.48 6.07 4.47
N PRO A 100 4.25 6.97 3.50
CA PRO A 100 2.94 7.10 2.89
C PRO A 100 2.61 5.90 1.99
N ILE A 101 3.62 5.28 1.35
CA ILE A 101 3.43 4.09 0.50
C ILE A 101 3.15 2.87 1.37
N VAL A 102 4.00 2.64 2.37
CA VAL A 102 3.87 1.53 3.32
C VAL A 102 2.64 1.69 4.19
N GLY A 103 2.32 2.91 4.62
CA GLY A 103 1.13 3.24 5.38
C GLY A 103 -0.14 2.99 4.58
N PHE A 104 -0.21 3.46 3.33
CA PHE A 104 -1.37 3.26 2.46
C PHE A 104 -1.61 1.78 2.16
N TRP A 105 -0.61 1.10 1.60
CA TRP A 105 -0.76 -0.30 1.20
C TRP A 105 -0.77 -1.26 2.38
N GLY A 106 0.05 -1.03 3.39
CA GLY A 106 0.10 -1.86 4.61
C GLY A 106 -1.22 -1.83 5.38
N SER A 107 -1.82 -0.65 5.57
CA SER A 107 -3.14 -0.54 6.20
C SER A 107 -4.27 -1.09 5.31
N CYS A 108 -4.16 -0.96 3.98
CA CYS A 108 -5.12 -1.55 3.05
C CYS A 108 -5.14 -3.09 3.14
N TRP A 109 -3.96 -3.73 3.10
CA TRP A 109 -3.85 -5.19 3.25
C TRP A 109 -4.29 -5.67 4.64
N LEU A 110 -3.83 -4.99 5.70
CA LEU A 110 -4.23 -5.33 7.07
C LEU A 110 -5.74 -5.14 7.29
N GLY A 111 -6.31 -4.08 6.75
CA GLY A 111 -7.75 -3.80 6.79
C GLY A 111 -8.57 -4.86 6.06
N LEU A 112 -8.11 -5.35 4.92
CA LEU A 112 -8.74 -6.47 4.22
C LEU A 112 -8.74 -7.75 5.08
N ILE A 113 -7.61 -8.07 5.71
CA ILE A 113 -7.50 -9.23 6.62
C ILE A 113 -8.45 -9.06 7.82
N ALA A 114 -8.47 -7.87 8.43
CA ALA A 114 -9.36 -7.56 9.54
C ALA A 114 -10.84 -7.67 9.14
N MET A 115 -11.19 -7.21 7.94
CA MET A 115 -12.55 -7.34 7.40
C MET A 115 -12.94 -8.81 7.23
N VAL A 116 -12.09 -9.62 6.59
CA VAL A 116 -12.34 -11.07 6.43
C VAL A 116 -12.49 -11.75 7.79
N ALA A 117 -11.62 -11.44 8.75
CA ALA A 117 -11.71 -11.98 10.11
C ALA A 117 -13.03 -11.62 10.79
N LEU A 118 -13.50 -10.36 10.65
CA LEU A 118 -14.77 -9.90 11.18
C LEU A 118 -15.95 -10.66 10.57
N TRP A 119 -15.97 -10.83 9.25
CA TRP A 119 -17.01 -11.61 8.56
C TRP A 119 -17.02 -13.08 9.01
N VAL A 120 -15.85 -13.71 9.16
CA VAL A 120 -15.74 -15.09 9.65
C VAL A 120 -16.25 -15.22 11.09
N MET A 121 -15.88 -14.29 11.98
CA MET A 121 -16.36 -14.29 13.37
C MET A 121 -17.89 -14.12 13.43
N LEU A 122 -18.45 -13.21 12.63
CA LEU A 122 -19.89 -13.02 12.53
C LEU A 122 -20.61 -14.27 12.00
N TYR A 123 -20.05 -14.90 10.97
CA TYR A 123 -20.61 -16.13 10.39
C TYR A 123 -20.61 -17.29 11.39
N LEU A 124 -19.57 -17.41 12.22
CA LEU A 124 -19.45 -18.44 13.24
C LEU A 124 -20.29 -18.15 14.51
N GLY A 125 -20.99 -17.01 14.58
CA GLY A 125 -21.84 -16.64 15.72
C GLY A 125 -21.07 -16.33 17.01
N ALA A 126 -19.77 -16.00 16.88
CA ALA A 126 -18.90 -15.61 17.98
C ALA A 126 -19.18 -14.19 18.53
#